data_AF-A0A291P4M5-F1
#
_entry.id   AF-A0A291P4M5-F1
#
_cell.length_a   1.000
_cell.length_b   1.000
_cell.length_c   1.000
_cell.angle_alpha   90.00
_cell.angle_beta   90.00
_cell.angle_gamma   90.00
#
_symmetry.space_group_name_H-M   'P 1'
#
loop_
_entity.id
_entity.type
_entity.pdbx_description
1 polymer ?
#
loop_
_entity_poly.entity_id
_entity_poly.type
_entity_poly.pdbx_seq_one_letter_code
_entity_poly.pdbx_strand_id
1 'polypeptide(L)'
;MLGQGFVSAASIAASVLFILSLGGLSNQEKAKRAVWYGIIGMAVAVFFTAFGPGIGGYWWMVPMMIVGAIIGAYVAKKVEMTEMPQLVAALHSFVGLAAVFVGFNADLERRRVLASQLAGGDTEGFSAFAALVAHKTPAELTFLQIEVVLGVFIGAVTFTGSVIAFGKLAGKVDGKPRQLPGGHLLNAAAAGLSVVLAMLYLNGAGFWTLLLLAALAFFIGWHLIMGIGGADMPVVVSMLNSYSGWAAAAIGFTLSNDLLIVTGALVGSSGAILSYIMCKAMNRNFVNVILGGFGGSKGPAAEIEGEQVAIDTAGVASALNDADSVIIVPGYGMAVAQAQNAVSELTRKLRGAGKNVRFGIHPVAGRLPGHMNVLLAEAKVPYDIVLEMDEINDDFADTDVVIVIGSNDIVNPAAQEDPNSPIAGMPVLKVWEAKQVFVCKRGQGTGYSGIENPLFFKENTRMLYGDARSSIDNLVPMID
;
A
#
# COMPACT_ATOMS: atom_id res chain seq x y z
N MET A 1 8.94 -37.73 10.38
CA MET A 1 9.51 -36.39 10.12
C MET A 1 10.02 -36.36 8.69
N LEU A 2 9.91 -35.22 8.01
CA LEU A 2 10.33 -35.08 6.61
C LEU A 2 11.86 -34.95 6.55
N GLY A 3 12.50 -35.51 5.53
CA GLY A 3 13.95 -35.35 5.33
C GLY A 3 14.32 -33.95 4.84
N GLN A 4 15.56 -33.50 5.11
CA GLN A 4 16.04 -32.15 4.73
C GLN A 4 15.92 -31.88 3.22
N GLY A 5 16.15 -32.89 2.39
CA GLY A 5 15.97 -32.79 0.93
C GLY A 5 14.54 -32.45 0.51
N PHE A 6 13.54 -32.98 1.22
CA PHE A 6 12.14 -32.66 0.95
C PHE A 6 11.79 -31.22 1.35
N VAL A 7 12.33 -30.74 2.48
CA VAL A 7 12.15 -29.33 2.91
C VAL A 7 12.76 -28.36 1.89
N SER A 8 13.94 -28.69 1.37
CA SER A 8 14.63 -27.89 0.36
C SER A 8 13.87 -27.88 -0.97
N ALA A 9 13.43 -29.05 -1.45
CA ALA A 9 12.63 -29.16 -2.67
C ALA A 9 11.29 -28.42 -2.55
N ALA A 10 10.62 -28.53 -1.41
CA ALA A 10 9.37 -27.81 -1.12
C ALA A 10 9.58 -26.30 -1.08
N SER A 11 10.72 -25.82 -0.55
CA SER A 11 11.09 -24.41 -0.52
C SER A 11 11.30 -23.83 -1.92
N ILE A 12 11.96 -24.58 -2.81
CA ILE A 12 12.12 -24.21 -4.22
C ILE A 12 10.75 -24.19 -4.92
N ALA A 13 9.94 -25.23 -4.75
CA ALA A 13 8.60 -25.31 -5.33
C ALA A 13 7.71 -24.15 -4.87
N ALA A 14 7.69 -23.85 -3.58
CA ALA A 14 6.97 -22.71 -3.01
C ALA A 14 7.47 -21.38 -3.58
N SER A 15 8.79 -21.20 -3.73
CA SER A 15 9.39 -20.00 -4.33
C SER A 15 8.90 -19.78 -5.77
N VAL A 16 8.89 -20.84 -6.58
CA VAL A 16 8.36 -20.79 -7.96
C VAL A 16 6.87 -20.45 -7.95
N LEU A 17 6.08 -21.05 -7.06
CA LEU A 17 4.66 -20.76 -6.92
C LEU A 17 4.39 -19.31 -6.53
N PHE A 18 5.22 -18.71 -5.67
CA PHE A 18 5.09 -17.29 -5.33
C PHE A 18 5.43 -16.38 -6.51
N ILE A 19 6.47 -16.70 -7.29
CA ILE A 19 6.81 -15.96 -8.53
C ILE A 19 5.65 -16.05 -9.53
N LEU A 20 5.09 -17.24 -9.75
CA LEU A 20 3.93 -17.45 -10.62
C LEU A 20 2.66 -16.76 -10.11
N SER A 21 2.50 -16.66 -8.79
CA SER A 21 1.41 -15.90 -8.18
C SER A 21 1.52 -14.42 -8.53
N LEU A 22 2.66 -13.78 -8.30
CA LEU A 22 2.82 -12.35 -8.62
C LEU A 22 2.79 -12.07 -10.11
N GLY A 23 3.48 -12.87 -10.93
CA GLY A 23 3.43 -12.72 -12.38
C GLY A 23 2.04 -13.02 -12.96
N GLY A 24 1.26 -13.89 -12.33
CA GLY A 24 -0.12 -14.16 -12.76
C GLY A 24 -1.12 -13.08 -12.35
N LEU A 25 -0.84 -12.32 -11.28
CA LEU A 25 -1.68 -11.20 -10.84
C LEU A 25 -1.62 -9.99 -11.76
N SER A 26 -0.58 -9.86 -12.59
CA SER A 26 -0.47 -8.77 -13.57
C SER A 26 -1.39 -8.95 -14.79
N ASN A 27 -2.04 -10.11 -14.93
CA ASN A 27 -3.00 -10.38 -16.00
C ASN A 27 -4.36 -10.75 -15.40
N GLN A 28 -5.38 -9.96 -15.74
CA GLN A 28 -6.71 -10.04 -15.15
C GLN A 28 -7.37 -11.43 -15.35
N GLU A 29 -7.23 -12.04 -16.51
CA GLU A 29 -7.80 -13.37 -16.80
C GLU A 29 -7.17 -14.47 -15.94
N LYS A 30 -5.87 -14.31 -15.64
CA LYS A 30 -5.09 -15.27 -14.87
C LYS A 30 -5.13 -14.99 -13.37
N ALA A 31 -5.58 -13.82 -12.93
CA ALA A 31 -5.50 -13.36 -11.54
C ALA A 31 -6.11 -14.35 -10.53
N LYS A 32 -7.30 -14.90 -10.82
CA LYS A 32 -7.94 -15.91 -9.95
C LYS A 32 -7.09 -17.17 -9.78
N ARG A 33 -6.48 -17.66 -10.88
CA ARG A 33 -5.59 -18.83 -10.84
C ARG A 33 -4.27 -18.50 -10.15
N ALA A 34 -3.78 -17.28 -10.34
CA ALA A 34 -2.53 -16.81 -9.73
C ALA A 34 -2.59 -16.82 -8.20
N VAL A 35 -3.71 -16.38 -7.62
CA VAL A 35 -3.93 -16.43 -6.16
C VAL A 35 -3.81 -17.87 -5.62
N TRP A 36 -4.31 -18.87 -6.36
CA TRP A 36 -4.16 -20.27 -5.96
C TRP A 36 -2.71 -20.74 -5.90
N TYR A 37 -1.83 -20.24 -6.79
CA TYR A 37 -0.40 -20.53 -6.69
C TYR A 37 0.17 -20.00 -5.37
N GLY A 38 -0.23 -18.78 -4.96
CA GLY A 38 0.17 -18.22 -3.66
C GLY A 38 -0.34 -19.04 -2.47
N ILE A 39 -1.61 -19.46 -2.49
CA ILE A 39 -2.22 -20.27 -1.42
C ILE A 39 -1.50 -21.61 -1.27
N ILE A 40 -1.31 -22.34 -2.40
CA ILE A 40 -0.63 -23.64 -2.40
C ILE A 40 0.83 -23.47 -2.00
N GLY A 41 1.52 -22.44 -2.51
CA GLY A 41 2.90 -22.12 -2.15
C GLY A 41 3.06 -21.90 -0.65
N MET A 42 2.18 -21.11 -0.03
CA MET A 42 2.17 -20.89 1.42
C MET A 42 1.87 -22.16 2.22
N ALA A 43 0.90 -22.96 1.78
CA ALA A 43 0.58 -24.23 2.45
C ALA A 43 1.77 -25.20 2.42
N VAL A 44 2.44 -25.33 1.26
CA VAL A 44 3.65 -26.16 1.11
C VAL A 44 4.78 -25.62 1.99
N ALA A 45 5.05 -24.32 1.95
CA ALA A 45 6.09 -23.68 2.74
C ALA A 45 5.93 -23.95 4.25
N VAL A 46 4.73 -23.66 4.79
CA VAL A 46 4.44 -23.82 6.21
C VAL A 46 4.49 -25.29 6.61
N PHE A 47 3.88 -26.19 5.84
CA PHE A 47 3.83 -27.62 6.16
C PHE A 47 5.23 -28.24 6.22
N PHE A 48 6.04 -28.06 5.17
CA PHE A 48 7.37 -28.67 5.13
C PHE A 48 8.34 -28.04 6.12
N THR A 49 8.20 -26.74 6.41
CA THR A 49 9.01 -26.08 7.46
C THR A 49 8.61 -26.57 8.85
N ALA A 50 7.31 -26.64 9.16
CA ALA A 50 6.82 -27.04 10.48
C ALA A 50 7.15 -28.51 10.83
N PHE A 51 7.18 -29.40 9.84
CA PHE A 51 7.44 -30.83 10.04
C PHE A 51 8.85 -31.28 9.57
N GLY A 52 9.75 -30.31 9.36
CA GLY A 52 11.14 -30.52 8.96
C GLY A 52 12.01 -31.14 10.06
N PRO A 53 13.25 -31.54 9.72
CA PRO A 53 14.18 -32.13 10.68
C PRO A 53 14.51 -31.19 11.85
N GLY A 54 14.54 -31.73 13.06
CA GLY A 54 14.94 -30.98 14.26
C GLY A 54 13.91 -29.96 14.77
N ILE A 55 12.74 -29.86 14.14
CA ILE A 55 11.64 -29.01 14.58
C ILE A 55 10.82 -29.75 15.66
N GLY A 56 10.60 -29.06 16.77
CA GLY A 56 9.84 -29.53 17.93
C GLY A 56 8.84 -28.49 18.42
N GLY A 57 8.37 -28.63 19.67
CA GLY A 57 7.49 -27.63 20.28
C GLY A 57 6.10 -27.55 19.63
N TYR A 58 5.64 -28.61 18.97
CA TYR A 58 4.34 -28.67 18.28
C TYR A 58 3.16 -28.25 19.15
N TRP A 59 3.23 -28.55 20.45
CA TRP A 59 2.22 -28.17 21.44
C TRP A 59 2.02 -26.65 21.57
N TRP A 60 3.05 -25.85 21.29
CA TRP A 60 2.95 -24.39 21.25
C TRP A 60 2.74 -23.87 19.83
N MET A 61 3.47 -24.42 18.86
CA MET A 61 3.44 -23.97 17.47
C MET A 61 2.05 -24.12 16.85
N VAL A 62 1.43 -25.31 16.94
CA VAL A 62 0.15 -25.58 16.26
C VAL A 62 -0.99 -24.73 16.81
N PRO A 63 -1.21 -24.61 18.14
CA PRO A 63 -2.26 -23.73 18.66
C PRO A 63 -2.06 -22.27 18.29
N MET A 64 -0.83 -21.75 18.32
CA MET A 64 -0.57 -20.34 17.97
C MET A 64 -0.84 -20.07 16.49
N MET A 65 -0.48 -20.99 15.60
CA MET A 65 -0.82 -20.89 14.17
C MET A 65 -2.34 -20.91 13.97
N ILE A 66 -3.07 -21.79 14.66
CA ILE A 66 -4.53 -21.89 14.55
C ILE A 66 -5.19 -20.59 15.03
N VAL A 67 -4.76 -20.04 16.17
CA VAL A 67 -5.28 -18.76 16.69
C VAL A 67 -5.03 -17.64 15.69
N GLY A 68 -3.81 -17.52 15.15
CA GLY A 68 -3.49 -16.53 14.12
C GLY A 68 -4.34 -16.69 12.86
N ALA A 69 -4.53 -17.92 12.37
CA ALA A 69 -5.35 -18.21 11.20
C ALA A 69 -6.83 -17.88 11.42
N ILE A 70 -7.39 -18.19 12.59
CA ILE A 70 -8.79 -17.86 12.93
C ILE A 70 -8.99 -16.35 13.00
N ILE A 71 -8.10 -15.62 13.68
CA ILE A 71 -8.17 -14.16 13.78
C ILE A 71 -8.05 -13.54 12.38
N GLY A 72 -7.07 -13.99 11.59
CA GLY A 72 -6.88 -13.51 10.22
C GLY A 72 -8.11 -13.75 9.33
N ALA A 73 -8.68 -14.95 9.37
CA ALA A 73 -9.88 -15.29 8.61
C ALA A 73 -11.12 -14.50 9.07
N TYR A 74 -11.26 -14.24 10.37
CA TYR A 74 -12.34 -13.43 10.91
C TYR A 74 -12.23 -11.98 10.44
N VAL A 75 -11.05 -11.37 10.58
CA VAL A 75 -10.81 -9.97 10.18
C VAL A 75 -10.99 -9.82 8.66
N ALA A 76 -10.41 -10.71 7.85
CA ALA A 76 -10.52 -10.65 6.39
C ALA A 76 -11.97 -10.77 5.87
N LYS A 77 -12.86 -11.45 6.60
CA LYS A 77 -14.29 -11.57 6.23
C LYS A 77 -15.13 -10.36 6.63
N LYS A 78 -14.66 -9.55 7.58
CA LYS A 78 -15.46 -8.47 8.18
C LYS A 78 -15.10 -7.09 7.63
N VAL A 79 -13.87 -6.91 7.15
CA VAL A 79 -13.38 -5.63 6.61
C VAL A 79 -14.09 -5.31 5.29
N GLU A 80 -14.58 -4.08 5.18
CA GLU A 80 -15.19 -3.56 3.95
C GLU A 80 -14.13 -3.19 2.90
N MET A 81 -14.50 -3.19 1.61
CA MET A 81 -13.54 -2.91 0.53
C MET A 81 -12.92 -1.50 0.60
N THR A 82 -13.64 -0.54 1.18
CA THR A 82 -13.15 0.82 1.44
C THR A 82 -12.11 0.90 2.56
N GLU A 83 -12.09 -0.09 3.45
CA GLU A 83 -11.16 -0.23 4.57
C GLU A 83 -9.94 -1.10 4.21
N MET A 84 -9.83 -1.59 2.98
CA MET A 84 -8.67 -2.36 2.53
C MET A 84 -7.32 -1.64 2.75
N PRO A 85 -7.18 -0.32 2.53
CA PRO A 85 -5.91 0.36 2.75
C PRO A 85 -5.40 0.28 4.19
N GLN A 86 -6.30 0.45 5.17
CA GLN A 86 -5.94 0.35 6.58
C GLN A 86 -5.60 -1.10 6.97
N LEU A 87 -6.34 -2.09 6.45
CA LEU A 87 -6.04 -3.50 6.72
C LEU A 87 -4.65 -3.88 6.20
N VAL A 88 -4.30 -3.48 4.98
CA VAL A 88 -2.97 -3.72 4.40
C VAL A 88 -1.87 -3.09 5.26
N ALA A 89 -2.05 -1.84 5.71
CA ALA A 89 -1.13 -1.21 6.64
C ALA A 89 -0.99 -2.02 7.94
N ALA A 90 -2.11 -2.48 8.53
CA ALA A 90 -2.07 -3.29 9.74
C ALA A 90 -1.32 -4.63 9.53
N LEU A 91 -1.48 -5.28 8.39
CA LEU A 91 -0.81 -6.55 8.07
C LEU A 91 0.71 -6.42 8.01
N HIS A 92 1.24 -5.33 7.44
CA HIS A 92 2.69 -5.08 7.42
C HIS A 92 3.27 -4.89 8.83
N SER A 93 2.47 -4.40 9.77
CA SER A 93 2.92 -4.26 11.16
C SER A 93 3.27 -5.62 11.77
N PHE A 94 2.44 -6.65 11.53
CA PHE A 94 2.69 -8.00 12.03
C PHE A 94 3.96 -8.61 11.43
N VAL A 95 4.23 -8.37 10.13
CA VAL A 95 5.48 -8.82 9.48
C VAL A 95 6.70 -8.15 10.11
N GLY A 96 6.65 -6.83 10.32
CA GLY A 96 7.74 -6.09 10.97
C GLY A 96 8.02 -6.59 12.39
N LEU A 97 6.98 -6.79 13.19
CA LEU A 97 7.12 -7.29 14.56
C LEU A 97 7.62 -8.74 14.60
N ALA A 98 7.16 -9.60 13.69
CA ALA A 98 7.67 -10.95 13.55
C ALA A 98 9.18 -10.96 13.25
N ALA A 99 9.66 -10.08 12.37
CA ALA A 99 11.09 -9.95 12.08
C ALA A 99 11.90 -9.54 13.32
N VAL A 100 11.39 -8.61 14.14
CA VAL A 100 12.03 -8.23 15.42
C VAL A 100 12.13 -9.42 16.36
N PHE A 101 11.04 -10.17 16.55
CA PHE A 101 11.04 -11.34 17.44
C PHE A 101 11.95 -12.46 16.93
N VAL A 102 11.98 -12.71 15.62
CA VAL A 102 12.90 -13.71 15.04
C VAL A 102 14.35 -13.26 15.21
N GLY A 103 14.66 -11.98 14.99
CA GLY A 103 16.01 -11.44 15.22
C GLY A 103 16.47 -11.55 16.68
N PHE A 104 15.58 -11.25 17.64
CA PHE A 104 15.88 -11.44 19.07
C PHE A 104 16.09 -12.92 19.40
N ASN A 105 15.22 -13.80 18.92
CA ASN A 105 15.36 -15.23 19.14
C ASN A 105 16.67 -15.77 18.54
N ALA A 106 17.06 -15.28 17.36
CA ALA A 106 18.31 -15.67 16.71
C ALA A 106 19.55 -15.29 17.54
N ASP A 107 19.61 -14.08 18.12
CA ASP A 107 20.73 -13.71 19.00
C ASP A 107 20.72 -14.50 20.32
N LEU A 108 19.54 -14.72 20.92
CA LEU A 108 19.43 -15.51 22.15
C LEU A 108 19.90 -16.95 21.93
N GLU A 109 19.48 -17.59 20.84
CA GLU A 109 19.94 -18.92 20.45
C GLU A 109 21.44 -18.93 20.17
N ARG A 110 21.96 -17.94 19.45
CA ARG A 110 23.39 -17.80 19.21
C ARG A 110 24.20 -17.72 20.50
N ARG A 111 23.76 -16.90 21.46
CA ARG A 111 24.41 -16.82 22.78
C ARG A 111 24.33 -18.13 23.54
N ARG A 112 23.19 -18.82 23.50
CA ARG A 112 23.01 -20.13 24.16
C ARG A 112 23.98 -21.17 23.61
N VAL A 113 24.09 -21.26 22.28
CA VAL A 113 25.00 -22.19 21.61
C VAL A 113 26.46 -21.89 21.97
N LEU A 114 26.88 -20.63 21.85
CA LEU A 114 28.25 -20.23 22.19
C LEU A 114 28.60 -20.46 23.66
N ALA A 115 27.67 -20.14 24.58
CA ALA A 115 27.87 -20.40 26.01
C ALA A 115 28.04 -21.90 26.30
N SER A 116 27.26 -22.75 25.63
CA SER A 116 27.37 -24.21 25.74
C SER A 116 28.71 -24.73 25.21
N GLN A 117 29.16 -24.24 24.05
CA GLN A 117 30.45 -24.62 23.45
C GLN A 117 31.63 -24.18 24.35
N LEU A 118 31.56 -22.98 24.94
CA LEU A 118 32.56 -22.50 25.89
C LEU A 118 32.58 -23.32 27.20
N ALA A 119 31.43 -23.83 27.64
CA ALA A 119 31.32 -24.70 28.79
C ALA A 119 31.76 -26.15 28.53
N GLY A 120 32.27 -26.46 27.33
CA GLY A 120 32.67 -27.81 26.91
C GLY A 120 31.50 -28.75 26.65
N GLY A 121 30.29 -28.21 26.44
CA GLY A 121 29.12 -29.00 26.08
C GLY A 121 29.20 -29.53 24.65
N ASP A 122 28.66 -30.73 24.43
CA ASP A 122 28.64 -31.37 23.13
C ASP A 122 27.68 -30.66 22.15
N THR A 123 28.09 -30.56 20.89
CA THR A 123 27.29 -29.97 19.80
C THR A 123 26.15 -30.87 19.34
N GLU A 124 26.18 -32.17 19.66
CA GLU A 124 25.19 -33.16 19.21
C GLU A 124 23.77 -32.96 19.79
N GLY A 125 23.62 -32.17 20.86
CA GLY A 125 22.32 -31.90 21.51
C GLY A 125 21.47 -30.80 20.85
N PHE A 126 22.01 -30.05 19.89
CA PHE A 126 21.29 -28.95 19.25
C PHE A 126 20.40 -29.41 18.11
N SER A 127 19.27 -28.73 17.90
CA SER A 127 18.35 -29.02 16.80
C SER A 127 18.04 -27.76 15.98
N ALA A 128 17.65 -27.98 14.71
CA ALA A 128 17.23 -26.94 13.78
C ALA A 128 18.21 -25.75 13.72
N PHE A 129 17.75 -24.53 14.05
CA PHE A 129 18.57 -23.32 13.98
C PHE A 129 19.78 -23.36 14.92
N ALA A 130 19.64 -23.94 16.12
CA ALA A 130 20.76 -24.04 17.06
C ALA A 130 21.87 -24.93 16.51
N ALA A 131 21.52 -26.00 15.79
CA ALA A 131 22.50 -26.87 15.12
C ALA A 131 23.22 -26.12 13.98
N LEU A 132 22.48 -25.33 13.19
CA LEU A 132 23.07 -24.50 12.15
C LEU A 132 24.09 -23.51 12.73
N VAL A 133 23.74 -22.85 13.84
CA VAL A 133 24.64 -21.90 14.51
C VAL A 133 25.89 -22.60 15.07
N ALA A 134 25.76 -23.80 15.62
CA ALA A 134 26.87 -24.54 16.22
C ALA A 134 27.99 -24.86 15.22
N HIS A 135 27.66 -24.97 13.93
CA HIS A 135 28.61 -25.24 12.84
C HIS A 135 29.12 -23.98 12.13
N LYS A 136 28.68 -22.78 12.50
CA LYS A 136 29.15 -21.53 11.89
C LYS A 136 30.56 -21.18 12.38
N THR A 137 31.41 -20.78 11.44
CA THR A 137 32.71 -20.17 11.71
C THR A 137 32.55 -18.81 12.41
N PRO A 138 33.60 -18.28 13.07
CA PRO A 138 33.56 -16.95 13.69
C PRO A 138 33.14 -15.85 12.71
N ALA A 139 33.58 -15.92 11.45
CA ALA A 139 33.20 -14.95 10.42
C ALA A 139 31.70 -15.04 10.08
N GLU A 140 31.17 -16.25 9.91
CA GLU A 140 29.73 -16.47 9.65
C GLU A 140 28.85 -16.03 10.82
N LEU A 141 29.33 -16.14 12.06
CA LEU A 141 28.64 -15.61 13.23
C LEU A 141 28.60 -14.08 13.23
N THR A 142 29.65 -13.41 12.77
CA THR A 142 29.63 -11.95 12.57
C THR A 142 28.61 -11.56 11.49
N PHE A 143 28.56 -12.27 10.36
CA PHE A 143 27.54 -12.04 9.33
C PHE A 143 26.12 -12.21 9.87
N LEU A 144 25.87 -13.29 10.62
CA LEU A 144 24.58 -13.52 11.28
C LEU A 144 24.22 -12.36 12.22
N GLN A 145 25.17 -11.82 12.98
CA GLN A 145 24.91 -10.65 13.83
C GLN A 145 24.52 -9.41 13.01
N ILE A 146 25.16 -9.18 11.86
CA ILE A 146 24.82 -8.08 10.95
C ILE A 146 23.40 -8.27 10.40
N GLU A 147 23.06 -9.49 9.96
CA GLU A 147 21.74 -9.84 9.45
C GLU A 147 20.65 -9.63 10.51
N VAL A 148 20.91 -10.01 11.77
CA VAL A 148 20.02 -9.77 12.91
C VAL A 148 19.80 -8.27 13.13
N VAL A 149 20.88 -7.46 13.12
CA VAL A 149 20.76 -6.00 13.28
C VAL A 149 19.88 -5.40 12.19
N LEU A 150 20.09 -5.78 10.93
CA LEU A 150 19.31 -5.28 9.79
C LEU A 150 17.85 -5.71 9.89
N GLY A 151 17.59 -6.99 10.18
CA GLY A 151 16.24 -7.53 10.32
C GLY A 151 15.46 -6.85 11.46
N VAL A 152 16.09 -6.66 12.62
CA VAL A 152 15.48 -5.97 13.76
C VAL A 152 15.23 -4.50 13.46
N PHE A 153 16.19 -3.79 12.86
CA PHE A 153 16.04 -2.38 12.54
C PHE A 153 14.90 -2.14 11.54
N ILE A 154 14.93 -2.83 10.40
CA ILE A 154 13.92 -2.68 9.35
C ILE A 154 12.55 -3.13 9.87
N GLY A 155 12.49 -4.25 10.61
CA GLY A 155 11.26 -4.77 11.20
C GLY A 155 10.61 -3.80 12.20
N ALA A 156 11.41 -3.18 13.08
CA ALA A 156 10.92 -2.23 14.07
C ALA A 156 10.41 -0.92 13.45
N VAL A 157 11.13 -0.37 12.46
CA VAL A 157 10.67 0.79 11.67
C VAL A 157 9.35 0.44 10.96
N THR A 158 9.27 -0.73 10.35
CA THR A 158 8.08 -1.20 9.63
C THR A 158 6.88 -1.34 10.57
N PHE A 159 7.07 -1.94 11.76
CA PHE A 159 6.01 -2.15 12.73
C PHE A 159 5.35 -0.83 13.15
N THR A 160 6.13 0.08 13.72
CA THR A 160 5.61 1.36 14.23
C THR A 160 5.10 2.27 13.12
N GLY A 161 5.80 2.33 11.98
CA GLY A 161 5.34 3.09 10.82
C GLY A 161 3.98 2.58 10.31
N SER A 162 3.81 1.26 10.25
CA SER A 162 2.56 0.62 9.82
C SER A 162 1.41 0.85 10.80
N VAL A 163 1.67 0.84 12.11
CA VAL A 163 0.66 1.15 13.13
C VAL A 163 0.16 2.59 13.00
N ILE A 164 1.04 3.55 12.75
CA ILE A 164 0.64 4.95 12.53
C ILE A 164 -0.07 5.13 11.19
N ALA A 165 0.39 4.50 10.11
CA ALA A 165 -0.28 4.52 8.82
C ALA A 165 -1.71 3.96 8.94
N PHE A 166 -1.88 2.82 9.63
CA PHE A 166 -3.19 2.27 9.97
C PHE A 166 -4.04 3.27 10.74
N GLY A 167 -3.49 3.86 11.81
CA GLY A 167 -4.19 4.84 12.63
C GLY A 167 -4.69 6.05 11.85
N LYS A 168 -3.87 6.58 10.92
CA LYS A 168 -4.24 7.72 10.06
C LYS A 168 -5.31 7.35 9.04
N LEU A 169 -5.19 6.19 8.39
CA LEU A 169 -6.18 5.72 7.41
C LEU A 169 -7.54 5.41 8.07
N ALA A 170 -7.51 4.89 9.30
CA ALA A 170 -8.69 4.60 10.10
C ALA A 170 -9.31 5.82 10.80
N GLY A 171 -8.73 7.02 10.65
CA GLY A 171 -9.19 8.23 11.35
C GLY A 171 -9.01 8.19 12.87
N LYS A 172 -8.23 7.23 13.40
CA LYS A 172 -7.88 7.13 14.83
C LYS A 172 -6.72 8.06 15.21
N VAL A 173 -5.92 8.46 14.23
CA VAL A 173 -4.83 9.43 14.34
C VAL A 173 -5.11 10.56 13.35
N ASP A 174 -4.82 11.80 13.75
CA ASP A 174 -4.98 12.98 12.89
C ASP A 174 -4.17 12.82 11.59
N GLY A 175 -4.83 13.14 10.46
CA GLY A 175 -4.21 13.11 9.14
C GLY A 175 -3.24 14.27 8.89
N LYS A 176 -3.22 15.31 9.73
CA LYS A 176 -2.26 16.41 9.57
C LYS A 176 -0.82 15.96 9.89
N PRO A 177 0.18 16.38 9.10
CA PRO A 177 1.57 16.09 9.41
C PRO A 177 1.96 16.77 10.73
N ARG A 178 2.56 16.02 11.65
CA ARG A 178 3.08 16.54 12.92
C ARG A 178 4.49 16.02 13.15
N GLN A 179 5.43 16.93 13.33
CA GLN A 179 6.82 16.61 13.70
C GLN A 179 7.14 17.17 15.08
N LEU A 180 8.01 16.48 15.82
CA LEU A 180 8.54 17.01 17.08
C LEU A 180 9.52 18.17 16.81
N PRO A 181 9.75 19.05 17.79
CA PRO A 181 10.79 20.08 17.70
C PRO A 181 12.15 19.43 17.37
N GLY A 182 12.73 19.78 16.23
CA GLY A 182 13.95 19.15 15.68
C GLY A 182 13.72 18.29 14.44
N GLY A 183 12.48 17.92 14.12
CA GLY A 183 12.09 17.31 12.84
C GLY A 183 13.03 16.18 12.37
N HIS A 184 13.55 16.29 11.14
CA HIS A 184 14.44 15.28 10.56
C HIS A 184 15.75 15.04 11.32
N LEU A 185 16.23 16.04 12.09
CA LEU A 185 17.45 15.88 12.88
C LEU A 185 17.29 14.80 13.95
N LEU A 186 16.10 14.67 14.55
CA LEU A 186 15.82 13.62 15.53
C LEU A 186 15.90 12.22 14.91
N ASN A 187 15.37 12.06 13.69
CA ASN A 187 15.44 10.81 12.96
C ASN A 187 16.88 10.47 12.57
N ALA A 188 17.64 11.45 12.08
CA ALA A 188 19.04 11.28 11.73
C ALA A 188 19.90 10.94 12.95
N ALA A 189 19.68 11.62 14.08
CA ALA A 189 20.37 11.35 15.34
C ALA A 189 20.05 9.94 15.86
N ALA A 190 18.77 9.53 15.85
CA ALA A 190 18.38 8.19 16.24
C ALA A 190 19.00 7.12 15.33
N ALA A 191 19.05 7.36 14.01
CA ALA A 191 19.70 6.45 13.06
C ALA A 191 21.22 6.36 13.30
N GLY A 192 21.89 7.50 13.53
CA GLY A 192 23.32 7.54 13.87
C GLY A 192 23.61 6.80 15.17
N LEU A 193 22.78 6.98 16.21
CA LEU A 193 22.91 6.25 17.47
C LEU A 193 22.65 4.75 17.29
N SER A 194 21.71 4.35 16.43
CA SER A 194 21.50 2.94 16.07
C SER A 194 22.73 2.32 15.41
N VAL A 195 23.46 3.06 14.56
CA VAL A 195 24.73 2.59 13.98
C VAL A 195 25.80 2.40 15.07
N VAL A 196 25.90 3.33 16.03
CA VAL A 196 26.82 3.19 17.17
C VAL A 196 26.46 1.95 18.00
N LEU A 197 25.18 1.75 18.32
CA LEU A 197 24.71 0.57 19.06
C LEU A 197 24.95 -0.73 18.28
N ALA A 198 24.79 -0.73 16.95
CA ALA A 198 25.13 -1.86 16.10
C ALA A 198 26.62 -2.20 16.17
N MET A 199 27.51 -1.19 16.09
CA MET A 199 28.94 -1.41 16.27
C MET A 199 29.28 -1.97 17.65
N LEU A 200 28.65 -1.45 18.72
CA LEU A 200 28.84 -1.98 20.07
C LEU A 200 28.33 -3.43 20.19
N TYR A 201 27.19 -3.74 19.59
CA TYR A 201 26.63 -5.09 19.53
C TYR A 201 27.59 -6.08 18.85
N LEU A 202 28.13 -5.70 17.67
CA LEU A 202 29.09 -6.50 16.92
C LEU A 202 30.39 -6.73 17.70
N ASN A 203 30.81 -5.75 18.50
CA ASN A 203 31.97 -5.87 19.40
C ASN A 203 31.66 -6.57 20.74
N GLY A 204 30.48 -7.18 20.90
CA GLY A 204 30.16 -8.02 22.05
C GLY A 204 29.63 -7.29 23.29
N ALA A 205 29.23 -6.02 23.18
CA ALA A 205 28.73 -5.23 24.32
C ALA A 205 27.48 -5.82 25.01
N GLY A 206 26.73 -6.69 24.32
CA GLY A 206 25.63 -7.47 24.91
C GLY A 206 24.26 -7.20 24.30
N PHE A 207 23.26 -7.97 24.72
CA PHE A 207 21.91 -7.99 24.10
C PHE A 207 21.15 -6.66 24.28
N TRP A 208 21.46 -5.92 25.35
CA TRP A 208 20.86 -4.62 25.63
C TRP A 208 21.07 -3.60 24.48
N THR A 209 22.19 -3.69 23.76
CA THR A 209 22.45 -2.81 22.61
C THR A 209 21.43 -3.04 21.49
N LEU A 210 21.05 -4.30 21.25
CA LEU A 210 20.04 -4.68 20.27
C LEU A 210 18.64 -4.22 20.70
N LEU A 211 18.34 -4.29 22.01
CA LEU A 211 17.07 -3.77 22.57
C LEU A 211 16.95 -2.25 22.41
N LEU A 212 18.01 -1.50 22.72
CA LEU A 212 18.03 -0.04 22.54
C LEU A 212 17.97 0.34 21.06
N LEU A 213 18.68 -0.40 20.20
CA LEU A 213 18.61 -0.20 18.76
C LEU A 213 17.18 -0.41 18.24
N ALA A 214 16.49 -1.47 18.70
CA ALA A 214 15.10 -1.69 18.37
C ALA A 214 14.19 -0.56 18.88
N ALA A 215 14.42 -0.05 20.10
CA ALA A 215 13.67 1.08 20.65
C ALA A 215 13.85 2.36 19.80
N LEU A 216 15.07 2.65 19.34
CA LEU A 216 15.33 3.76 18.43
C LEU A 216 14.67 3.54 17.06
N ALA A 217 14.71 2.32 16.53
CA ALA A 217 14.04 1.97 15.27
C ALA A 217 12.51 2.10 15.36
N PHE A 218 11.90 1.71 16.49
CA PHE A 218 10.50 1.97 16.79
C PHE A 218 10.18 3.47 16.84
N PHE A 219 11.06 4.27 17.45
CA PHE A 219 10.91 5.73 17.45
C PHE A 219 11.00 6.30 16.04
N ILE A 220 11.96 5.86 15.21
CA ILE A 220 12.13 6.32 13.83
C ILE A 220 10.88 6.02 13.00
N GLY A 221 10.37 4.78 13.05
CA GLY A 221 9.17 4.39 12.31
C GLY A 221 7.95 5.21 12.72
N TRP A 222 7.75 5.40 14.02
CA TRP A 222 6.69 6.27 14.54
C TRP A 222 6.84 7.73 14.08
N HIS A 223 8.00 8.34 14.32
CA HIS A 223 8.22 9.77 14.11
C HIS A 223 8.22 10.15 12.63
N LEU A 224 8.79 9.30 11.76
CA LEU A 224 8.81 9.52 10.31
C LEU A 224 7.39 9.52 9.74
N ILE A 225 6.56 8.52 10.06
CA ILE A 225 5.19 8.44 9.53
C ILE A 225 4.27 9.49 10.16
N MET A 226 4.50 9.89 11.42
CA MET A 226 3.80 11.02 12.04
C MET A 226 3.99 12.32 11.26
N GLY A 227 5.19 12.55 10.72
CA GLY A 227 5.53 13.72 9.92
C GLY A 227 4.92 13.75 8.51
N ILE A 228 4.36 12.64 8.03
CA ILE A 228 3.78 12.54 6.68
C ILE A 228 2.27 12.79 6.74
N GLY A 229 1.72 13.58 5.81
CA GLY A 229 0.28 13.80 5.76
C GLY A 229 -0.51 12.51 5.51
N GLY A 230 -1.74 12.45 6.02
CA GLY A 230 -2.77 11.49 5.59
C GLY A 230 -2.86 11.42 4.07
N ALA A 231 -2.48 12.55 3.47
CA ALA A 231 -2.32 12.77 2.07
C ALA A 231 -1.15 12.08 1.32
N ASP A 232 -0.35 11.28 1.99
CA ASP A 232 0.68 10.48 1.32
C ASP A 232 0.69 9.06 1.83
N MET A 233 -0.33 8.70 2.63
CA MET A 233 -0.45 7.39 3.25
C MET A 233 -0.47 6.23 2.24
N PRO A 234 -1.08 6.34 1.04
CA PRO A 234 -1.02 5.25 0.07
C PRO A 234 0.42 4.91 -0.34
N VAL A 235 1.26 5.92 -0.57
CA VAL A 235 2.69 5.75 -0.89
C VAL A 235 3.44 5.16 0.30
N VAL A 236 3.17 5.68 1.50
CA VAL A 236 3.76 5.17 2.75
C VAL A 236 3.44 3.68 2.95
N VAL A 237 2.19 3.26 2.72
CA VAL A 237 1.78 1.85 2.85
C VAL A 237 2.56 0.96 1.86
N SER A 238 2.74 1.41 0.61
CA SER A 238 3.57 0.70 -0.38
C SER A 238 5.05 0.65 0.03
N MET A 239 5.59 1.72 0.59
CA MET A 239 6.98 1.75 1.07
C MET A 239 7.17 0.80 2.26
N LEU A 240 6.23 0.78 3.20
CA LEU A 240 6.24 -0.15 4.33
C LEU A 240 6.07 -1.61 3.89
N ASN A 241 5.35 -1.86 2.78
CA ASN A 241 5.34 -3.17 2.12
C ASN A 241 6.73 -3.56 1.61
N SER A 242 7.48 -2.61 1.03
CA SER A 242 8.86 -2.86 0.63
C SER A 242 9.73 -3.23 1.84
N TYR A 243 9.63 -2.47 2.93
CA TYR A 243 10.41 -2.72 4.14
C TYR A 243 10.07 -4.07 4.79
N SER A 244 8.80 -4.48 4.79
CA SER A 244 8.40 -5.79 5.29
C SER A 244 9.04 -6.93 4.47
N GLY A 245 9.13 -6.78 3.15
CA GLY A 245 9.85 -7.71 2.26
C GLY A 245 11.35 -7.77 2.56
N TRP A 246 12.03 -6.63 2.69
CA TRP A 246 13.46 -6.59 3.03
C TRP A 246 13.75 -7.12 4.44
N ALA A 247 12.87 -6.89 5.40
CA ALA A 247 12.96 -7.50 6.73
C ALA A 247 12.84 -9.03 6.65
N ALA A 248 11.88 -9.55 5.87
CA ALA A 248 11.74 -10.98 5.64
C ALA A 248 12.99 -11.59 4.96
N ALA A 249 13.58 -10.89 4.00
CA ALA A 249 14.82 -11.33 3.35
C ALA A 249 16.01 -11.36 4.32
N ALA A 250 16.17 -10.33 5.17
CA ALA A 250 17.22 -10.29 6.21
C ALA A 250 17.08 -11.44 7.21
N ILE A 251 15.85 -11.76 7.61
CA ILE A 251 15.56 -12.94 8.44
C ILE A 251 15.82 -14.23 7.67
N GLY A 252 15.54 -14.26 6.37
CA GLY A 252 15.90 -15.38 5.50
C GLY A 252 17.40 -15.67 5.51
N PHE A 253 18.24 -14.64 5.39
CA PHE A 253 19.69 -14.79 5.54
C PHE A 253 20.07 -15.28 6.94
N THR A 254 19.52 -14.66 7.98
CA THR A 254 19.75 -15.03 9.39
C THR A 254 19.51 -16.53 9.62
N LEU A 255 18.40 -17.05 9.08
CA LEU A 255 17.98 -18.44 9.25
C LEU A 255 18.55 -19.39 8.18
N SER A 256 19.33 -18.88 7.22
CA SER A 256 19.78 -19.62 6.03
C SER A 256 18.61 -20.30 5.31
N ASN A 257 17.54 -19.56 5.09
CA ASN A 257 16.29 -19.99 4.48
C ASN A 257 16.06 -19.29 3.12
N ASP A 258 16.34 -20.01 2.04
CA ASP A 258 16.23 -19.52 0.67
C ASP A 258 14.82 -19.04 0.31
N LEU A 259 13.78 -19.71 0.82
CA LEU A 259 12.40 -19.32 0.54
C LEU A 259 12.10 -17.92 1.08
N LEU A 260 12.53 -17.61 2.30
CA LEU A 260 12.36 -16.27 2.90
C LEU A 260 13.19 -15.21 2.17
N ILE A 261 14.39 -15.55 1.71
CA ILE A 261 15.23 -14.66 0.90
C ILE A 261 14.52 -14.32 -0.42
N VAL A 262 14.07 -15.34 -1.17
CA VAL A 262 13.44 -15.16 -2.48
C VAL A 262 12.11 -14.39 -2.35
N THR A 263 11.24 -14.82 -1.43
CA THR A 263 9.94 -14.17 -1.24
C THR A 263 10.08 -12.76 -0.68
N GLY A 264 10.99 -12.55 0.27
CA GLY A 264 11.29 -11.25 0.84
C GLY A 264 11.82 -10.26 -0.20
N ALA A 265 12.79 -10.69 -1.03
CA ALA A 265 13.33 -9.85 -2.10
C ALA A 265 12.29 -9.50 -3.16
N LEU A 266 11.40 -10.45 -3.49
CA LEU A 266 10.32 -10.24 -4.45
C LEU A 266 9.30 -9.21 -3.92
N VAL A 267 8.84 -9.36 -2.68
CA VAL A 267 7.93 -8.40 -2.04
C VAL A 267 8.61 -7.02 -1.88
N GLY A 268 9.88 -7.03 -1.44
CA GLY A 268 10.69 -5.83 -1.24
C GLY A 268 10.84 -5.00 -2.52
N SER A 269 11.23 -5.64 -3.62
CA SER A 269 11.38 -4.99 -4.92
C SER A 269 10.04 -4.50 -5.49
N SER A 270 8.99 -5.33 -5.42
CA SER A 270 7.63 -4.95 -5.88
C SER A 270 7.09 -3.72 -5.14
N GLY A 271 7.21 -3.69 -3.81
CA GLY A 271 6.79 -2.53 -3.00
C GLY A 271 7.59 -1.26 -3.32
N ALA A 272 8.89 -1.38 -3.61
CA ALA A 272 9.72 -0.23 -3.99
C ALA A 272 9.32 0.33 -5.36
N ILE A 273 9.14 -0.54 -6.35
CA ILE A 273 8.70 -0.17 -7.71
C ILE A 273 7.33 0.49 -7.66
N LEU A 274 6.37 -0.09 -6.93
CA LEU A 274 5.03 0.48 -6.79
C LEU A 274 5.08 1.86 -6.15
N SER A 275 5.86 2.03 -5.09
CA SER A 275 6.04 3.33 -4.42
C SER A 275 6.59 4.38 -5.38
N TYR A 276 7.56 4.02 -6.22
CA TYR A 276 8.12 4.90 -7.24
C TYR A 276 7.07 5.30 -8.30
N ILE A 277 6.30 4.33 -8.82
CA ILE A 277 5.24 4.59 -9.81
C ILE A 277 4.19 5.54 -9.23
N MET A 278 3.77 5.33 -7.97
CA MET A 278 2.82 6.21 -7.30
C MET A 278 3.36 7.63 -7.13
N CYS A 279 4.61 7.78 -6.68
CA CYS A 279 5.26 9.10 -6.57
C CYS A 279 5.32 9.82 -7.92
N LYS A 280 5.70 9.09 -8.98
CA LYS A 280 5.74 9.64 -10.35
C LYS A 280 4.36 10.07 -10.83
N ALA A 281 3.32 9.27 -10.57
CA ALA A 281 1.94 9.60 -10.92
C ALA A 281 1.39 10.82 -10.15
N MET A 282 1.96 11.14 -8.99
CA MET A 282 1.63 12.36 -8.22
C MET A 282 2.54 13.55 -8.57
N ASN A 283 3.49 13.39 -9.50
CA ASN A 283 4.59 14.32 -9.75
C ASN A 283 5.34 14.77 -8.48
N ARG A 284 5.57 13.83 -7.55
CA ARG A 284 6.31 14.08 -6.31
C ARG A 284 7.60 13.27 -6.30
N ASN A 285 8.68 13.90 -5.84
CA ASN A 285 9.93 13.19 -5.62
C ASN A 285 9.76 12.23 -4.43
N PHE A 286 10.13 10.96 -4.61
CA PHE A 286 10.09 9.91 -3.59
C PHE A 286 10.75 10.32 -2.27
N VAL A 287 11.90 11.00 -2.33
CA VAL A 287 12.62 11.49 -1.14
C VAL A 287 11.81 12.54 -0.38
N ASN A 288 11.12 13.44 -1.10
CA ASN A 288 10.32 14.49 -0.48
C ASN A 288 9.08 13.91 0.23
N VAL A 289 8.49 12.85 -0.33
CA VAL A 289 7.37 12.14 0.32
C VAL A 289 7.81 11.48 1.63
N ILE A 290 8.97 10.83 1.64
CA ILE A 290 9.51 10.16 2.85
C ILE A 290 9.93 11.17 3.92
N LEU A 291 10.55 12.27 3.51
CA LEU A 291 10.95 13.33 4.42
C LEU A 291 9.79 14.28 4.76
N GLY A 292 8.53 13.98 4.41
CA GLY A 292 7.39 14.81 4.80
C GLY A 292 7.48 16.27 4.31
N GLY A 293 8.26 16.53 3.27
CA GLY A 293 8.40 17.82 2.64
C GLY A 293 7.29 18.01 1.62
N PHE A 294 6.32 18.86 1.93
CA PHE A 294 5.48 19.43 0.88
C PHE A 294 6.40 20.21 -0.05
N GLY A 295 6.36 19.90 -1.35
CA GLY A 295 6.93 20.78 -2.36
C GLY A 295 6.24 22.13 -2.20
N GLY A 296 6.93 23.09 -1.59
CA GLY A 296 6.37 24.40 -1.30
C GLY A 296 5.96 25.08 -2.60
N SER A 297 4.77 25.68 -2.60
CA SER A 297 4.38 26.61 -3.64
C SER A 297 5.44 27.72 -3.75
N LYS A 298 5.88 28.01 -4.97
CA LYS A 298 6.89 29.06 -5.22
C LYS A 298 6.31 30.48 -5.21
N GLY A 299 5.01 30.61 -4.95
CA GLY A 299 4.28 31.87 -4.91
C GLY A 299 2.80 31.67 -4.55
N PRO A 300 2.02 32.76 -4.50
CA PRO A 300 0.57 32.67 -4.40
C PRO A 300 0.00 31.90 -5.61
N ALA A 301 -1.02 31.07 -5.38
CA ALA A 301 -1.74 30.38 -6.45
C ALA A 301 -2.46 31.41 -7.33
N ALA A 302 -2.67 31.08 -8.61
CA ALA A 302 -3.43 31.94 -9.51
C ALA A 302 -4.84 32.20 -8.96
N GLU A 303 -5.33 33.44 -9.09
CA GLU A 303 -6.73 33.76 -8.78
C GLU A 303 -7.65 33.03 -9.78
N ILE A 304 -8.72 32.44 -9.26
CA ILE A 304 -9.68 31.71 -10.08
C ILE A 304 -10.77 32.68 -10.51
N GLU A 305 -10.91 32.86 -11.83
CA GLU A 305 -11.97 33.68 -12.43
C GLU A 305 -13.19 32.81 -12.80
N GLY A 306 -14.38 33.39 -12.68
CA GLY A 306 -15.66 32.76 -13.05
C GLY A 306 -16.58 32.46 -11.87
N GLU A 307 -17.76 31.92 -12.16
CA GLU A 307 -18.74 31.49 -11.16
C GLU A 307 -19.05 30.00 -11.31
N GLN A 308 -19.25 29.31 -10.18
CA GLN A 308 -19.68 27.92 -10.19
C GLN A 308 -21.15 27.83 -10.56
N VAL A 309 -21.44 27.31 -11.75
CA VAL A 309 -22.82 27.16 -12.23
C VAL A 309 -23.39 25.82 -11.74
N ALA A 310 -24.40 25.88 -10.88
CA ALA A 310 -25.11 24.69 -10.39
C ALA A 310 -26.06 24.11 -11.45
N ILE A 311 -26.28 22.79 -11.41
CA ILE A 311 -27.28 22.09 -12.21
C ILE A 311 -28.04 21.08 -11.34
N ASP A 312 -29.29 20.80 -11.70
CA ASP A 312 -30.11 19.77 -11.07
C ASP A 312 -29.97 18.41 -11.78
N THR A 313 -30.53 17.36 -11.18
CA THR A 313 -30.45 16.01 -11.74
C THR A 313 -31.17 15.88 -13.08
N ALA A 314 -32.24 16.66 -13.30
CA ALA A 314 -33.02 16.64 -14.53
C ALA A 314 -32.19 17.20 -15.71
N GLY A 315 -31.46 18.30 -15.51
CA GLY A 315 -30.56 18.86 -16.53
C GLY A 315 -29.44 17.89 -16.90
N VAL A 316 -28.87 17.18 -15.92
CA VAL A 316 -27.84 16.15 -16.18
C VAL A 316 -28.42 14.97 -16.96
N ALA A 317 -29.65 14.53 -16.62
CA ALA A 317 -30.33 13.45 -17.36
C ALA A 317 -30.60 13.82 -18.81
N SER A 318 -31.08 15.04 -19.08
CA SER A 318 -31.30 15.52 -20.45
C SER A 318 -30.01 15.46 -21.27
N ALA A 319 -28.91 15.99 -20.74
CA ALA A 319 -27.63 15.96 -21.43
C ALA A 319 -27.12 14.52 -21.68
N LEU A 320 -27.33 13.61 -20.73
CA LEU A 320 -26.98 12.20 -20.90
C LEU A 320 -27.86 11.48 -21.93
N ASN A 321 -29.16 11.80 -21.99
CA ASN A 321 -30.08 11.21 -22.98
C ASN A 321 -29.76 11.70 -24.40
N ASP A 322 -29.23 12.92 -24.55
CA ASP A 322 -28.81 13.47 -25.84
C ASP A 322 -27.38 13.05 -26.27
N ALA A 323 -26.55 12.57 -25.34
CA ALA A 323 -25.16 12.22 -25.62
C ALA A 323 -24.98 10.84 -26.29
N ASP A 324 -24.06 10.72 -27.25
CA ASP A 324 -23.68 9.44 -27.84
C ASP A 324 -22.46 8.82 -27.12
N SER A 325 -21.59 9.67 -26.57
CA SER A 325 -20.35 9.28 -25.89
C SER A 325 -20.27 9.85 -24.47
N VAL A 326 -20.04 8.98 -23.50
CA VAL A 326 -20.00 9.33 -22.08
C VAL A 326 -18.75 8.75 -21.41
N ILE A 327 -17.99 9.60 -20.71
CA ILE A 327 -16.89 9.15 -19.85
C ILE A 327 -17.22 9.42 -18.38
N ILE A 328 -17.08 8.39 -17.54
CA ILE A 328 -17.26 8.50 -16.09
C ILE A 328 -15.88 8.52 -15.42
N VAL A 329 -15.60 9.54 -14.62
CA VAL A 329 -14.36 9.71 -13.87
C VAL A 329 -14.63 9.54 -12.38
N PRO A 330 -14.44 8.34 -11.80
CA PRO A 330 -14.68 8.08 -10.40
C PRO A 330 -13.54 8.59 -9.52
N GLY A 331 -13.88 9.17 -8.37
CA GLY A 331 -12.95 9.59 -7.33
C GLY A 331 -13.28 9.02 -5.95
N TYR A 332 -12.50 9.43 -4.95
CA TYR A 332 -12.67 8.93 -3.58
C TYR A 332 -14.06 9.23 -2.99
N GLY A 333 -14.72 10.32 -3.40
CA GLY A 333 -16.08 10.62 -2.96
C GLY A 333 -17.11 9.58 -3.37
N MET A 334 -16.92 8.87 -4.50
CA MET A 334 -17.75 7.73 -4.89
C MET A 334 -17.63 6.59 -3.87
N ALA A 335 -16.41 6.29 -3.42
CA ALA A 335 -16.12 5.25 -2.43
C ALA A 335 -16.72 5.60 -1.07
N VAL A 336 -16.59 6.85 -0.62
CA VAL A 336 -17.15 7.32 0.65
C VAL A 336 -18.67 7.23 0.66
N ALA A 337 -19.32 7.56 -0.45
CA ALA A 337 -20.78 7.50 -0.59
C ALA A 337 -21.32 6.08 -0.87
N GLN A 338 -20.44 5.09 -1.09
CA GLN A 338 -20.83 3.75 -1.54
C GLN A 338 -21.68 3.77 -2.82
N ALA A 339 -21.30 4.63 -3.77
CA ALA A 339 -22.06 4.90 -4.99
C ALA A 339 -21.74 3.95 -6.16
N GLN A 340 -20.78 3.03 -6.02
CA GLN A 340 -20.31 2.16 -7.11
C GLN A 340 -21.43 1.33 -7.76
N ASN A 341 -22.41 0.86 -6.98
CA ASN A 341 -23.55 0.11 -7.49
C ASN A 341 -24.51 0.99 -8.31
N ALA A 342 -24.76 2.22 -7.86
CA ALA A 342 -25.59 3.19 -8.57
C ALA A 342 -24.95 3.58 -9.91
N VAL A 343 -23.62 3.80 -9.90
CA VAL A 343 -22.83 4.09 -11.10
C VAL A 343 -22.83 2.92 -12.09
N SER A 344 -22.74 1.68 -11.60
CA SER A 344 -22.87 0.47 -12.43
C SER A 344 -24.25 0.37 -13.07
N GLU A 345 -25.32 0.68 -12.33
CA GLU A 345 -26.68 0.70 -12.86
C GLU A 345 -26.88 1.79 -13.92
N LEU A 346 -26.38 3.01 -13.68
CA LEU A 346 -26.37 4.09 -14.66
C LEU A 346 -25.65 3.68 -15.95
N THR A 347 -24.47 3.08 -15.81
CA THR A 347 -23.67 2.57 -16.94
C THR A 347 -24.46 1.54 -17.74
N ARG A 348 -25.13 0.60 -17.07
CA ARG A 348 -25.93 -0.43 -17.72
C ARG A 348 -27.09 0.16 -18.51
N LYS A 349 -27.79 1.15 -17.96
CA LYS A 349 -28.89 1.84 -18.67
C LYS A 349 -28.40 2.56 -19.90
N LEU A 350 -27.37 3.40 -19.76
CA LEU A 350 -26.80 4.18 -20.88
C LEU A 350 -26.30 3.26 -22.00
N ARG A 351 -25.60 2.16 -21.66
CA ARG A 351 -25.19 1.15 -22.66
C ARG A 351 -26.38 0.40 -23.27
N GLY A 352 -27.43 0.15 -22.50
CA GLY A 352 -28.69 -0.43 -22.98
C GLY A 352 -29.38 0.46 -24.02
N ALA A 353 -29.24 1.77 -23.89
CA ALA A 353 -29.68 2.77 -24.86
C ALA A 353 -28.72 2.93 -26.07
N GLY A 354 -27.68 2.11 -26.19
CA GLY A 354 -26.73 2.13 -27.31
C GLY A 354 -25.60 3.16 -27.21
N LYS A 355 -25.45 3.84 -26.06
CA LYS A 355 -24.42 4.87 -25.85
C LYS A 355 -23.05 4.25 -25.58
N ASN A 356 -21.98 4.92 -26.02
CA ASN A 356 -20.61 4.52 -25.74
C ASN A 356 -20.17 5.04 -24.36
N VAL A 357 -20.20 4.17 -23.34
CA VAL A 357 -19.85 4.52 -21.95
C VAL A 357 -18.53 3.90 -21.54
N ARG A 358 -17.59 4.73 -21.11
CA ARG A 358 -16.24 4.34 -20.66
C ARG A 358 -15.90 4.96 -19.32
N PHE A 359 -14.98 4.37 -18.58
CA PHE A 359 -14.45 4.89 -17.33
C PHE A 359 -13.01 5.33 -17.51
N GLY A 360 -12.69 6.54 -17.04
CA GLY A 360 -11.32 7.04 -16.99
C GLY A 360 -10.77 6.95 -15.57
N ILE A 361 -9.80 6.06 -15.35
CA ILE A 361 -9.21 5.84 -14.03
C ILE A 361 -7.87 6.56 -13.92
N HIS A 362 -7.78 7.45 -12.94
CA HIS A 362 -6.50 8.05 -12.58
C HIS A 362 -5.70 7.10 -11.67
N PRO A 363 -4.37 6.92 -11.87
CA PRO A 363 -3.56 5.96 -11.11
C PRO A 363 -3.59 6.14 -9.58
N VAL A 364 -3.82 7.37 -9.12
CA VAL A 364 -3.92 7.71 -7.69
C VAL A 364 -5.34 8.06 -7.22
N ALA A 365 -6.36 7.69 -7.99
CA ALA A 365 -7.75 7.84 -7.57
C ALA A 365 -8.03 6.97 -6.33
N GLY A 366 -8.44 7.61 -5.23
CA GLY A 366 -8.81 6.91 -3.99
C GLY A 366 -7.75 7.01 -2.89
N ARG A 367 -7.48 5.88 -2.23
CA ARG A 367 -6.62 5.77 -1.03
C ARG A 367 -5.65 4.58 -1.07
N LEU A 368 -5.61 3.86 -2.18
CA LEU A 368 -4.72 2.73 -2.42
C LEU A 368 -4.63 2.53 -3.95
N PRO A 369 -3.50 2.06 -4.50
CA PRO A 369 -3.39 1.80 -5.94
C PRO A 369 -4.49 0.88 -6.46
N GLY A 370 -5.18 1.30 -7.52
CA GLY A 370 -6.28 0.53 -8.10
C GLY A 370 -7.56 0.49 -7.26
N HIS A 371 -7.72 1.39 -6.27
CA HIS A 371 -8.91 1.42 -5.41
C HIS A 371 -10.20 1.54 -6.24
N MET A 372 -10.21 2.37 -7.28
CA MET A 372 -11.41 2.51 -8.14
C MET A 372 -11.68 1.24 -8.95
N ASN A 373 -10.65 0.62 -9.53
CA ASN A 373 -10.81 -0.62 -10.31
C ASN A 373 -11.45 -1.72 -9.46
N VAL A 374 -11.04 -1.85 -8.20
CA VAL A 374 -11.58 -2.85 -7.27
C VAL A 374 -13.07 -2.59 -6.94
N LEU A 375 -13.45 -1.33 -6.68
CA LEU A 375 -14.85 -1.00 -6.38
C LEU A 375 -15.76 -1.16 -7.61
N LEU A 376 -15.28 -0.81 -8.81
CA LEU A 376 -16.02 -1.03 -10.05
C LEU A 376 -16.17 -2.52 -10.36
N ALA A 377 -15.13 -3.31 -10.11
CA ALA A 377 -15.18 -4.77 -10.21
C ALA A 377 -16.19 -5.38 -9.24
N GLU A 378 -16.25 -4.90 -7.99
CA GLU A 378 -17.26 -5.31 -7.00
C GLU A 378 -18.68 -5.01 -7.49
N ALA A 379 -18.87 -3.82 -8.08
CA ALA A 379 -20.13 -3.41 -8.71
C ALA A 379 -20.40 -4.09 -10.08
N LYS A 380 -19.55 -5.04 -10.48
CA LYS A 380 -19.65 -5.83 -11.72
C LYS A 380 -19.62 -4.99 -13.00
N VAL A 381 -18.91 -3.86 -12.99
CA VAL A 381 -18.63 -3.10 -14.20
C VAL A 381 -17.69 -3.93 -15.08
N PRO A 382 -18.01 -4.12 -16.38
CA PRO A 382 -17.13 -4.83 -17.30
C PRO A 382 -15.77 -4.13 -17.44
N TYR A 383 -14.68 -4.90 -17.45
CA TYR A 383 -13.32 -4.33 -17.47
C TYR A 383 -12.93 -3.72 -18.82
N ASP A 384 -13.55 -4.15 -19.92
CA ASP A 384 -13.32 -3.64 -21.28
C ASP A 384 -13.64 -2.15 -21.44
N ILE A 385 -14.48 -1.62 -20.54
CA ILE A 385 -14.85 -0.21 -20.52
C ILE A 385 -14.15 0.57 -19.40
N VAL A 386 -13.20 -0.04 -18.68
CA VAL A 386 -12.42 0.62 -17.63
C VAL A 386 -11.01 0.85 -18.13
N LEU A 387 -10.72 2.09 -18.50
CA LEU A 387 -9.47 2.49 -19.13
C LEU A 387 -8.60 3.27 -18.16
N GLU A 388 -7.29 3.05 -18.23
CA GLU A 388 -6.32 3.85 -17.49
C GLU A 388 -6.15 5.23 -18.13
N MET A 389 -5.66 6.20 -17.35
CA MET A 389 -5.52 7.60 -17.78
C MET A 389 -4.76 7.75 -19.11
N ASP A 390 -3.68 7.00 -19.32
CA ASP A 390 -2.86 7.07 -20.53
C ASP A 390 -3.59 6.50 -21.76
N GLU A 391 -4.61 5.68 -21.57
CA GLU A 391 -5.39 5.05 -22.64
C GLU A 391 -6.59 5.90 -23.06
N ILE A 392 -7.12 6.74 -22.17
CA ILE A 392 -8.38 7.48 -22.38
C ILE A 392 -8.19 8.99 -22.58
N ASN A 393 -7.02 9.55 -22.24
CA ASN A 393 -6.85 11.01 -22.20
C ASN A 393 -7.03 11.68 -23.57
N ASP A 394 -6.63 11.02 -24.65
CA ASP A 394 -6.76 11.56 -26.01
C ASP A 394 -8.22 11.54 -26.51
N ASP A 395 -9.11 10.81 -25.84
CA ASP A 395 -10.52 10.66 -26.24
C ASP A 395 -11.45 11.74 -25.65
N PHE A 396 -10.96 12.57 -24.71
CA PHE A 396 -11.80 13.57 -24.04
C PHE A 396 -12.33 14.63 -25.02
N ALA A 397 -11.52 15.06 -26.00
CA ALA A 397 -11.91 16.07 -26.98
C ALA A 397 -13.11 15.63 -27.86
N ASP A 398 -13.22 14.32 -28.11
CA ASP A 398 -14.30 13.73 -28.91
C ASP A 398 -15.48 13.24 -28.05
N THR A 399 -15.47 13.51 -26.74
CA THR A 399 -16.51 13.05 -25.80
C THR A 399 -17.58 14.11 -25.56
N ASP A 400 -18.85 13.72 -25.64
CA ASP A 400 -19.99 14.60 -25.44
C ASP A 400 -20.17 15.00 -23.98
N VAL A 401 -20.18 14.00 -23.08
CA VAL A 401 -20.44 14.23 -21.65
C VAL A 401 -19.41 13.50 -20.79
N VAL A 402 -18.81 14.25 -19.85
CA VAL A 402 -17.98 13.69 -18.78
C VAL A 402 -18.67 13.86 -17.44
N ILE A 403 -18.76 12.79 -16.66
CA ILE A 403 -19.27 12.83 -15.28
C ILE A 403 -18.13 12.54 -14.31
N VAL A 404 -17.76 13.56 -13.54
CA VAL A 404 -16.75 13.49 -12.48
C VAL A 404 -17.44 13.20 -11.15
N ILE A 405 -17.23 12.01 -10.57
CA ILE A 405 -17.94 11.56 -9.36
C ILE A 405 -17.00 11.60 -8.16
N GLY A 406 -17.14 12.62 -7.31
CA GLY A 406 -16.41 12.68 -6.04
C GLY A 406 -14.89 12.78 -6.22
N SER A 407 -14.45 13.44 -7.29
CA SER A 407 -13.06 13.71 -7.62
C SER A 407 -12.79 15.21 -7.60
N ASN A 408 -11.55 15.60 -7.32
CA ASN A 408 -11.13 16.99 -7.35
C ASN A 408 -9.72 17.11 -7.98
N ASP A 409 -8.69 16.67 -7.28
CA ASP A 409 -7.30 16.94 -7.67
C ASP A 409 -6.89 16.27 -8.99
N ILE A 410 -7.37 15.05 -9.25
CA ILE A 410 -7.03 14.26 -10.45
C ILE A 410 -7.66 14.78 -11.75
N VAL A 411 -8.54 15.78 -11.65
CA VAL A 411 -9.18 16.47 -12.77
C VAL A 411 -8.87 17.97 -12.75
N ASN A 412 -7.89 18.41 -11.95
CA ASN A 412 -7.61 19.82 -11.72
C ASN A 412 -6.68 20.41 -12.81
N PRO A 413 -7.14 21.37 -13.63
CA PRO A 413 -6.34 21.99 -14.69
C PRO A 413 -5.13 22.75 -14.17
N ALA A 414 -5.15 23.21 -12.91
CA ALA A 414 -4.03 23.92 -12.29
C ALA A 414 -2.74 23.08 -12.27
N ALA A 415 -2.83 21.75 -12.40
CA ALA A 415 -1.66 20.90 -12.56
C ALA A 415 -0.87 21.19 -13.85
N GLN A 416 -1.52 21.69 -14.90
CA GLN A 416 -0.88 22.04 -16.18
C GLN A 416 -0.81 23.56 -16.39
N GLU A 417 -1.82 24.30 -15.94
CA GLU A 417 -1.99 25.72 -16.21
C GLU A 417 -1.25 26.63 -15.19
N ASP A 418 -1.04 26.19 -13.94
CA ASP A 418 -0.44 27.02 -12.87
C ASP A 418 0.87 26.40 -12.33
N PRO A 419 2.05 26.96 -12.69
CA PRO A 419 3.35 26.51 -12.17
C PRO A 419 3.53 26.69 -10.65
N ASN A 420 2.73 27.54 -10.00
CA ASN A 420 2.78 27.78 -8.56
C ASN A 420 1.85 26.85 -7.77
N SER A 421 0.99 26.09 -8.46
CA SER A 421 0.09 25.13 -7.84
C SER A 421 0.88 24.04 -7.08
N PRO A 422 0.44 23.62 -5.88
CA PRO A 422 1.02 22.49 -5.17
C PRO A 422 1.01 21.16 -5.94
N ILE A 423 0.18 21.07 -6.98
CA ILE A 423 0.06 19.90 -7.86
C ILE A 423 0.61 20.16 -9.27
N ALA A 424 1.37 21.25 -9.47
CA ALA A 424 1.97 21.57 -10.77
C ALA A 424 2.80 20.40 -11.32
N GLY A 425 2.56 20.06 -12.59
CA GLY A 425 3.16 18.94 -13.32
C GLY A 425 2.57 17.56 -13.02
N MET A 426 1.57 17.46 -12.14
CA MET A 426 0.83 16.20 -11.93
C MET A 426 0.08 15.82 -13.22
N PRO A 427 0.25 14.60 -13.76
CA PRO A 427 -0.65 14.08 -14.78
C PRO A 427 -2.08 14.13 -14.26
N VAL A 428 -3.04 14.53 -15.09
CA VAL A 428 -4.45 14.64 -14.72
C VAL A 428 -5.31 14.16 -15.89
N LEU A 429 -6.54 13.76 -15.59
CA LEU A 429 -7.54 13.49 -16.62
C LEU A 429 -8.02 14.83 -17.18
N LYS A 430 -7.83 15.04 -18.49
CA LYS A 430 -8.14 16.32 -19.16
C LYS A 430 -9.63 16.48 -19.47
N VAL A 431 -10.46 16.30 -18.44
CA VAL A 431 -11.92 16.28 -18.57
C VAL A 431 -12.49 17.58 -19.14
N TRP A 432 -11.77 18.70 -19.00
CA TRP A 432 -12.17 20.01 -19.53
C TRP A 432 -12.15 20.09 -21.06
N GLU A 433 -11.51 19.15 -21.75
CA GLU A 433 -11.50 19.09 -23.22
C GLU A 433 -12.82 18.54 -23.79
N ALA A 434 -13.67 17.94 -22.96
CA ALA A 434 -14.98 17.43 -23.38
C ALA A 434 -16.02 18.55 -23.62
N LYS A 435 -17.08 18.23 -24.38
CA LYS A 435 -18.12 19.21 -24.71
C LYS A 435 -18.88 19.68 -23.47
N GLN A 436 -19.23 18.78 -22.56
CA GLN A 436 -19.87 19.10 -21.27
C GLN A 436 -19.28 18.27 -20.13
N VAL A 437 -19.10 18.92 -18.97
CA VAL A 437 -18.58 18.29 -17.75
C VAL A 437 -19.54 18.49 -16.60
N PHE A 438 -19.94 17.40 -15.95
CA PHE A 438 -20.74 17.41 -14.74
C PHE A 438 -19.91 16.96 -13.55
N VAL A 439 -19.83 17.77 -12.51
CA VAL A 439 -19.07 17.45 -11.29
C VAL A 439 -20.03 17.16 -10.15
N CYS A 440 -20.04 15.92 -9.67
CA CYS A 440 -20.85 15.47 -8.54
C CYS A 440 -20.06 15.62 -7.23
N LYS A 441 -20.45 16.57 -6.36
CA LYS A 441 -19.83 16.79 -5.05
C LYS A 441 -20.82 17.32 -4.01
N ARG A 442 -20.54 17.09 -2.72
CA ARG A 442 -21.43 17.51 -1.61
C ARG A 442 -21.52 19.02 -1.37
N GLY A 443 -20.51 19.78 -1.78
CA GLY A 443 -20.43 21.23 -1.54
C GLY A 443 -19.14 21.82 -2.07
N GLN A 444 -18.75 23.01 -1.61
CA GLN A 444 -17.57 23.74 -2.12
C GLN A 444 -16.22 23.32 -1.50
N GLY A 445 -16.21 22.29 -0.65
CA GLY A 445 -14.98 21.81 -0.02
C GLY A 445 -13.86 21.50 -1.02
N THR A 446 -12.63 21.73 -0.57
CA THR A 446 -11.40 21.42 -1.30
C THR A 446 -11.15 19.92 -1.35
N GLY A 447 -10.29 19.53 -2.28
CA GLY A 447 -9.79 18.17 -2.37
C GLY A 447 -8.68 17.94 -1.37
N TYR A 448 -7.77 17.08 -1.74
CA TYR A 448 -6.77 16.54 -0.85
C TYR A 448 -5.55 17.44 -0.69
N SER A 449 -5.15 18.06 -1.79
CA SER A 449 -4.15 19.12 -1.89
C SER A 449 -4.59 20.42 -1.20
N GLY A 450 -5.86 20.55 -0.81
CA GLY A 450 -6.38 21.73 -0.11
C GLY A 450 -6.50 22.97 -0.99
N ILE A 451 -6.43 22.82 -2.31
CA ILE A 451 -6.63 23.91 -3.27
C ILE A 451 -8.01 23.86 -3.90
N GLU A 452 -8.47 25.01 -4.37
CA GLU A 452 -9.61 25.11 -5.26
C GLU A 452 -9.25 24.63 -6.67
N ASN A 453 -10.28 24.29 -7.45
CA ASN A 453 -10.11 23.69 -8.77
C ASN A 453 -10.74 24.57 -9.84
N PRO A 454 -9.92 25.16 -10.73
CA PRO A 454 -10.40 26.00 -11.84
C PRO A 454 -11.41 25.31 -12.76
N LEU A 455 -11.41 23.97 -12.84
CA LEU A 455 -12.40 23.20 -13.61
C LEU A 455 -13.83 23.63 -13.25
N PHE A 456 -14.10 23.84 -11.96
CA PHE A 456 -15.46 24.12 -11.47
C PHE A 456 -16.03 25.46 -11.95
N PHE A 457 -15.18 26.30 -12.54
CA PHE A 457 -15.51 27.64 -13.02
C PHE A 457 -15.44 27.75 -14.54
N LYS A 458 -15.05 26.68 -15.26
CA LYS A 458 -15.02 26.67 -16.73
C LYS A 458 -16.44 26.65 -17.31
N GLU A 459 -16.64 27.31 -18.45
CA GLU A 459 -17.96 27.52 -19.07
C GLU A 459 -18.71 26.23 -19.44
N ASN A 460 -17.98 25.17 -19.79
CA ASN A 460 -18.52 23.85 -20.12
C ASN A 460 -18.78 22.96 -18.89
N THR A 461 -18.51 23.46 -17.68
CA THR A 461 -18.64 22.68 -16.44
C THR A 461 -19.89 23.09 -15.65
N ARG A 462 -20.60 22.11 -15.11
CA ARG A 462 -21.77 22.29 -14.25
C ARG A 462 -21.63 21.48 -12.97
N MET A 463 -22.06 22.06 -11.86
CA MET A 463 -21.91 21.49 -10.52
C MET A 463 -23.21 20.81 -10.07
N LEU A 464 -23.18 19.48 -9.95
CA LEU A 464 -24.27 18.70 -9.38
C LEU A 464 -24.01 18.52 -7.87
N TYR A 465 -24.70 19.32 -7.06
CA TYR A 465 -24.53 19.25 -5.61
C TYR A 465 -25.36 18.13 -4.98
N GLY A 466 -24.74 17.37 -4.08
CA GLY A 466 -25.41 16.29 -3.34
C GLY A 466 -24.46 15.20 -2.87
N ASP A 467 -25.01 14.25 -2.09
CA ASP A 467 -24.33 12.99 -1.85
C ASP A 467 -24.24 12.19 -3.17
N ALA A 468 -23.06 11.65 -3.48
CA ALA A 468 -22.81 11.02 -4.77
C ALA A 468 -23.74 9.84 -5.05
N ARG A 469 -24.12 9.07 -4.01
CA ARG A 469 -25.05 7.95 -4.21
C ARG A 469 -26.45 8.45 -4.49
N SER A 470 -26.96 9.35 -3.66
CA SER A 470 -28.30 9.93 -3.85
C SER A 470 -28.46 10.65 -5.19
N SER A 471 -27.46 11.40 -5.63
CA SER A 471 -27.48 12.10 -6.91
C SER A 471 -27.57 11.12 -8.09
N ILE A 472 -26.81 10.02 -8.06
CA ILE A 472 -26.84 9.02 -9.14
C ILE A 472 -28.12 8.18 -9.07
N ASP A 473 -28.59 7.79 -7.87
CA ASP A 473 -29.85 7.06 -7.69
C ASP A 473 -31.06 7.86 -8.21
N ASN A 474 -31.05 9.20 -8.08
CA ASN A 474 -32.09 10.07 -8.64
C ASN A 474 -31.95 10.25 -10.16
N LEU A 475 -30.74 10.12 -10.70
CA LEU A 475 -30.46 10.26 -12.12
C LEU A 475 -30.86 9.01 -12.91
N VAL A 476 -30.61 7.81 -12.36
CA VAL A 476 -30.86 6.52 -13.01
C VAL A 476 -32.31 6.39 -13.55
N PRO A 477 -33.37 6.72 -12.81
CA PRO A 477 -34.75 6.64 -13.31
C PRO A 477 -35.06 7.57 -14.49
N MET A 478 -34.28 8.64 -14.67
CA MET A 478 -34.50 9.66 -15.70
C MET A 478 -33.75 9.36 -17.01
N ILE A 479 -32.98 8.27 -17.06
CA ILE A 479 -32.32 7.80 -18.28
C ILE A 479 -33.29 6.90 -19.06
N ASP A 480 -33.49 7.28 -20.32
CA ASP A 480 -34.42 6.65 -21.28
C ASP A 480 -33.91 5.29 -21.80
#